data_AF-A0A1E4L8H8-F1
#
_entry.id   AF-A0A1E4L8H8-F1
#
_cell.length_a   1.000
_cell.length_b   1.000
_cell.length_c   1.000
_cell.angle_alpha   90.00
_cell.angle_beta   90.00
_cell.angle_gamma   90.00
#
_symmetry.space_group_name_H-M   'P 1'
#
loop_
_entity.id
_entity.type
_entity.pdbx_description
1 polymer ?
#
loop_
_entity_poly.entity_id
_entity_poly.type
_entity_poly.pdbx_seq_one_letter_code
_entity_poly.pdbx_strand_id
1 'polypeptide(L)'
;MADVFNLLIKIGPVVLLLGLIASIALAMFGFTRQGDNKARWLGRYVLASVAVGIVALFVGAALGIAVFCSSEKMGNLCGLGGIFGSGPLLTGISLAIYAYRRVRGHA
;
A
#
# COMPACT_ATOMS: atom_id res chain seq x y z
N MET A 1 -1.75 21.81 11.49
CA MET A 1 -1.70 20.36 11.83
C MET A 1 -3.03 19.67 11.54
N ALA A 2 -4.18 20.24 11.90
CA ALA A 2 -5.49 19.67 11.54
C ALA A 2 -5.68 19.51 10.02
N ASP A 3 -5.24 20.47 9.20
CA ASP A 3 -5.34 20.38 7.74
C ASP A 3 -4.50 19.26 7.14
N VAL A 4 -3.26 19.09 7.63
CA VAL A 4 -2.35 18.00 7.20
C VAL A 4 -2.94 16.64 7.59
N PHE A 5 -3.57 16.56 8.75
CA PHE A 5 -4.22 15.35 9.25
C PHE A 5 -5.46 14.97 8.41
N ASN A 6 -6.32 15.94 8.12
CA ASN A 6 -7.46 15.77 7.22
C ASN A 6 -7.02 15.39 5.80
N LEU A 7 -5.93 16.00 5.32
CA LEU A 7 -5.34 15.69 4.03
C LEU A 7 -4.81 14.25 4.01
N LEU A 8 -4.10 13.80 5.04
CA LEU A 8 -3.55 12.44 5.11
C LEU A 8 -4.65 11.37 5.13
N ILE A 9 -5.72 11.59 5.90
CA ILE A 9 -6.86 10.67 5.98
C ILE A 9 -7.63 10.59 4.65
N LYS A 10 -7.69 11.68 3.88
CA LYS A 10 -8.31 11.65 2.54
C LYS A 10 -7.39 11.03 1.49
N ILE A 11 -6.10 11.34 1.54
CA ILE A 11 -5.13 10.91 0.51
C ILE A 11 -4.72 9.45 0.73
N GLY A 12 -4.59 8.97 1.96
CA GLY A 12 -4.18 7.60 2.28
C GLY A 12 -5.00 6.53 1.52
N PRO A 13 -6.34 6.54 1.63
CA PRO A 13 -7.20 5.60 0.90
C PRO A 13 -7.12 5.75 -0.62
N VAL A 14 -6.98 6.98 -1.12
CA VAL A 14 -6.86 7.27 -2.56
C VAL A 14 -5.55 6.70 -3.11
N VAL A 15 -4.43 6.87 -2.39
CA VAL A 15 -3.12 6.31 -2.77
C VAL A 15 -3.14 4.79 -2.70
N LEU A 16 -3.81 4.20 -1.71
CA LEU A 16 -4.02 2.75 -1.65
C LEU A 16 -4.81 2.25 -2.85
N LEU A 17 -5.91 2.90 -3.21
CA LEU A 17 -6.71 2.57 -4.40
C LEU A 17 -5.88 2.68 -5.68
N LEU A 18 -5.14 3.77 -5.86
CA LEU A 18 -4.27 3.95 -7.02
C LEU A 18 -3.17 2.89 -7.09
N GLY A 19 -2.54 2.56 -5.95
CA GLY A 19 -1.53 1.50 -5.86
C GLY A 19 -2.10 0.12 -6.16
N LEU A 20 -3.32 -0.17 -5.71
CA LEU A 20 -4.03 -1.41 -5.99
C LEU A 20 -4.38 -1.51 -7.49
N ILE A 21 -4.95 -0.45 -8.08
CA ILE A 21 -5.28 -0.39 -9.50
C ILE A 21 -4.03 -0.57 -10.36
N ALA A 22 -2.94 0.14 -10.04
CA ALA A 22 -1.67 0.00 -10.72
C ALA A 22 -1.10 -1.41 -10.61
N SER A 23 -1.16 -2.02 -9.42
CA SER A 23 -0.74 -3.40 -9.19
C SER A 23 -1.54 -4.39 -10.01
N ILE A 24 -2.86 -4.24 -10.09
CA ILE A 24 -3.74 -5.11 -10.89
C ILE A 24 -3.47 -4.93 -12.38
N ALA A 25 -3.35 -3.69 -12.87
CA ALA A 25 -3.06 -3.41 -14.28
C ALA A 25 -1.73 -4.01 -14.71
N LEU A 26 -0.68 -3.86 -13.89
CA LEU A 26 0.64 -4.46 -14.12
C LEU A 26 0.60 -5.99 -14.03
N ALA A 27 -0.18 -6.56 -13.10
CA ALA A 27 -0.38 -8.00 -13.01
C ALA A 27 -1.06 -8.56 -14.26
N MET A 28 -2.09 -7.89 -14.77
CA MET A 28 -2.77 -8.27 -16.02
C MET A 28 -1.83 -8.19 -17.23
N PHE A 29 -0.98 -7.16 -17.30
CA PHE A 29 0.02 -7.02 -18.35
C PHE A 29 1.10 -8.12 -18.30
N GLY A 30 1.53 -8.51 -17.09
CA GLY A 30 2.43 -9.66 -16.91
C GLY A 30 1.76 -11.00 -17.23
N PHE A 31 0.48 -11.13 -16.92
CA PHE A 31 -0.31 -12.35 -17.12
C PHE A 31 -0.51 -12.70 -18.61
N THR A 32 -0.67 -11.69 -19.48
CA THR A 32 -0.79 -11.91 -20.93
C THR A 32 0.51 -12.38 -21.58
N ARG A 33 1.67 -12.16 -20.94
CA ARG A 33 2.99 -12.58 -21.44
C ARG A 33 3.44 -13.99 -21.03
N GLN A 34 2.72 -14.67 -20.15
CA GLN A 34 3.14 -15.99 -19.65
C GLN A 34 2.47 -17.14 -20.40
N GLY A 35 3.26 -18.15 -20.82
CA GLY A 35 2.79 -19.31 -21.58
C GLY A 35 2.07 -20.36 -20.72
N ASP A 36 2.80 -21.08 -19.85
CA ASP A 36 2.31 -22.39 -19.35
C ASP A 36 1.93 -22.48 -17.86
N ASN A 37 2.20 -21.46 -17.02
CA ASN A 37 1.99 -21.57 -15.57
C ASN A 37 1.25 -20.36 -14.95
N LYS A 38 0.27 -19.84 -15.68
CA LYS A 38 -0.51 -18.65 -15.33
C LYS A 38 -1.16 -18.72 -13.94
N ALA A 39 -1.85 -19.81 -13.63
CA ALA A 39 -2.58 -19.96 -12.35
C ALA A 39 -1.63 -19.99 -11.14
N ARG A 40 -0.52 -20.73 -11.24
CA ARG A 40 0.49 -20.82 -10.18
C ARG A 40 1.23 -19.51 -9.97
N TRP A 41 1.54 -18.79 -11.06
CA TRP A 41 2.15 -17.47 -10.98
C TRP A 41 1.20 -16.43 -10.37
N LEU A 42 -0.06 -16.40 -10.81
CA LEU A 42 -1.08 -15.50 -10.26
C LEU A 42 -1.31 -15.76 -8.77
N GLY A 43 -1.40 -17.03 -8.36
CA GLY A 43 -1.52 -17.38 -6.94
C GLY A 43 -0.36 -16.87 -6.10
N ARG A 44 0.89 -17.08 -6.56
CA ARG A 44 2.10 -16.53 -5.91
C ARG A 44 2.16 -15.01 -5.96
N TYR A 45 1.60 -14.40 -7.00
CA TYR A 45 1.50 -12.95 -7.13
C TYR A 45 0.59 -12.39 -6.05
N VAL A 46 -0.66 -12.86 -6.01
CA VAL A 46 -1.67 -12.41 -5.05
C VAL A 46 -1.20 -12.65 -3.62
N LEU A 47 -0.73 -13.86 -3.30
CA LEU A 47 -0.30 -14.20 -1.94
C LEU A 47 0.82 -13.26 -1.44
N ALA A 48 1.81 -12.99 -2.31
CA ALA A 48 2.92 -12.13 -1.95
C ALA A 48 2.55 -10.64 -1.95
N SER A 49 1.66 -10.18 -2.84
CA SER A 49 1.12 -8.82 -2.80
C SER A 49 0.30 -8.58 -1.53
N VAL A 50 -0.51 -9.56 -1.10
CA VAL A 50 -1.25 -9.50 0.17
C VAL A 50 -0.29 -9.45 1.35
N ALA A 51 0.73 -10.31 1.39
CA ALA A 51 1.73 -10.28 2.45
C ALA A 51 2.48 -8.93 2.54
N VAL A 52 2.93 -8.41 1.41
CA VAL A 52 3.59 -7.09 1.33
C VAL A 52 2.63 -5.98 1.75
N GLY A 53 1.38 -6.02 1.30
CA GLY A 53 0.36 -5.04 1.66
C GLY A 53 0.07 -5.01 3.16
N ILE A 54 -0.10 -6.18 3.78
CA ILE A 54 -0.33 -6.31 5.22
C ILE A 54 0.87 -5.73 6.00
N VAL A 55 2.09 -6.14 5.65
CA VAL A 55 3.30 -5.64 6.33
C VAL A 55 3.44 -4.13 6.19
N ALA A 56 3.27 -3.60 4.98
CA ALA A 56 3.34 -2.16 4.71
C ALA A 56 2.25 -1.36 5.46
N LEU A 57 1.05 -1.93 5.61
CA LEU A 57 -0.05 -1.31 6.35
C LEU A 57 0.29 -1.20 7.83
N PHE A 58 0.75 -2.29 8.46
CA PHE A 58 1.11 -2.28 9.88
C PHE A 58 2.32 -1.39 10.16
N VAL A 59 3.35 -1.44 9.31
CA VAL A 59 4.54 -0.58 9.44
C VAL A 59 4.15 0.89 9.26
N GLY A 60 3.34 1.21 8.24
CA GLY A 60 2.90 2.58 7.99
C GLY A 60 1.96 3.11 9.07
N ALA A 61 1.10 2.26 9.61
CA ALA A 61 0.26 2.62 10.76
C ALA A 61 1.11 2.88 12.00
N ALA A 62 2.04 2.00 12.35
CA ALA A 62 2.93 2.16 13.50
C ALA A 62 3.78 3.44 13.41
N LEU A 63 4.37 3.71 12.23
CA LEU A 63 5.15 4.93 11.99
C LEU A 63 4.28 6.18 12.09
N GLY A 64 3.07 6.16 11.53
CA GLY A 64 2.15 7.28 11.63
C GLY A 64 1.71 7.55 13.06
N ILE A 65 1.36 6.49 13.81
CA ILE A 65 1.00 6.61 15.23
C ILE A 65 2.16 7.22 16.01
N ALA A 66 3.39 6.75 15.83
CA ALA A 66 4.56 7.30 16.52
C ALA A 66 4.76 8.80 16.24
N VAL A 67 4.61 9.21 14.98
CA VAL A 67 4.76 10.63 14.59
C VAL A 67 3.60 11.47 15.12
N PHE A 68 2.35 11.02 14.98
CA PHE A 68 1.19 11.80 15.44
C PHE A 68 1.02 11.82 16.96
N CYS A 69 1.40 10.75 17.68
CA CYS A 69 1.41 10.71 19.16
C CYS A 69 2.49 11.59 19.78
N SER A 70 3.52 12.01 19.05
CA SER A 70 4.52 12.96 19.56
C SER A 70 3.99 14.40 19.66
N SER A 71 2.80 14.67 19.11
CA SER A 71 2.16 15.98 19.14
C SER A 71 1.12 16.07 20.25
N GLU A 72 1.35 16.93 21.24
CA GLU A 72 0.45 17.14 22.40
C GLU A 72 -0.99 17.54 22.01
N LYS A 73 -1.20 18.03 20.79
CA LYS A 73 -2.50 18.51 20.30
C LYS A 73 -3.39 17.42 19.70
N MET A 74 -2.89 16.19 19.51
CA MET A 74 -3.62 15.17 18.74
C MET A 74 -4.33 14.09 19.58
N GLY A 75 -4.08 13.97 20.88
CA GLY A 75 -4.88 13.14 21.80
C GLY A 75 -5.27 11.75 21.23
N ASN A 76 -6.57 11.44 21.19
CA ASN A 76 -7.07 10.17 20.67
C ASN A 76 -7.11 10.08 19.12
N LEU A 77 -6.82 11.17 18.42
CA LEU A 77 -6.80 11.22 16.95
C LEU A 77 -5.51 10.59 16.39
N CYS A 78 -4.43 10.49 17.17
CA CYS A 78 -3.14 9.96 16.72
C CYS A 78 -3.24 8.56 16.08
N GLY A 79 -4.05 7.68 16.68
CA GLY A 79 -4.35 6.35 16.16
C GLY A 79 -5.01 6.38 14.78
N LEU A 80 -5.89 7.36 14.57
CA LEU A 80 -6.69 7.51 13.37
C LEU A 80 -5.84 8.00 12.19
N GLY A 81 -4.89 8.90 12.42
CA GLY A 81 -3.95 9.38 11.40
C GLY A 81 -2.96 8.32 10.93
N GLY A 82 -2.54 7.44 11.83
CA GLY A 82 -1.71 6.30 11.48
C GLY A 82 -2.47 5.24 10.69
N ILE A 83 -3.61 4.78 11.21
CA ILE A 83 -4.37 3.67 10.61
C ILE A 83 -5.04 4.07 9.29
N PHE A 84 -5.57 5.29 9.17
CA PHE A 84 -6.28 5.73 7.97
C PHE A 84 -5.47 6.62 7.04
N GLY A 85 -4.38 7.22 7.52
CA GLY A 85 -3.52 8.07 6.72
C GLY A 85 -2.28 7.35 6.22
N SER A 86 -1.27 7.21 7.09
CA SER A 86 0.06 6.73 6.69
C SER A 86 0.09 5.23 6.36
N GLY A 87 -0.71 4.40 7.03
CA GLY A 87 -0.81 2.96 6.73
C GLY A 87 -1.24 2.70 5.29
N PRO A 88 -2.40 3.19 4.84
CA PRO A 88 -2.87 3.05 3.47
C PRO A 88 -1.91 3.67 2.45
N LEU A 89 -1.30 4.82 2.77
CA LEU A 89 -0.36 5.50 1.90
C LEU A 89 0.91 4.67 1.63
N LEU A 90 1.54 4.14 2.68
CA LEU A 90 2.70 3.24 2.57
C LEU A 90 2.35 1.93 1.87
N THR A 91 1.15 1.41 2.11
CA THR A 91 0.64 0.21 1.44
C THR A 91 0.51 0.41 -0.06
N GLY A 92 -0.10 1.52 -0.50
CA GLY A 92 -0.25 1.84 -1.92
C GLY A 92 1.09 1.99 -2.64
N ILE A 93 2.05 2.70 -2.03
CA ILE A 93 3.41 2.86 -2.58
C ILE A 93 4.13 1.51 -2.67
N SER A 94 4.05 0.70 -1.62
CA SER A 94 4.72 -0.61 -1.56
C SER A 94 4.17 -1.57 -2.61
N LEU A 95 2.85 -1.60 -2.80
CA LEU A 95 2.20 -2.41 -3.85
C LEU A 95 2.61 -1.96 -5.25
N ALA A 96 2.67 -0.64 -5.50
CA ALA A 96 3.09 -0.11 -6.80
C ALA A 96 4.56 -0.47 -7.11
N ILE A 97 5.47 -0.30 -6.15
CA ILE A 97 6.89 -0.68 -6.31
C ILE A 97 7.03 -2.19 -6.52
N TYR A 98 6.29 -2.98 -5.75
CA TYR A 98 6.32 -4.43 -5.85
C TYR A 98 5.86 -4.91 -7.23
N ALA A 99 4.73 -4.40 -7.71
CA ALA A 99 4.21 -4.69 -9.04
C ALA A 99 5.20 -4.27 -10.14
N TYR A 100 5.78 -3.08 -10.03
CA TYR A 100 6.77 -2.57 -10.99
C TYR A 100 8.01 -3.47 -11.07
N ARG A 101 8.60 -3.83 -9.92
CA ARG A 101 9.77 -4.73 -9.87
C ARG A 101 9.48 -6.10 -10.47
N ARG A 102 8.27 -6.61 -10.26
CA ARG A 102 7.90 -7.94 -10.74
C ARG A 102 7.64 -8.00 -12.24
N VAL A 103 7.12 -6.92 -12.83
CA VAL A 103 7.01 -6.79 -14.29
C VAL A 103 8.37 -6.59 -14.94
N ARG A 104 9.26 -5.78 -14.34
CA ARG A 104 10.62 -5.55 -14.86
C ARG A 104 11.54 -6.76 -14.72
N GLY A 105 11.42 -7.55 -13.67
CA GLY A 105 12.25 -8.75 -13.45
C GLY A 105 11.94 -9.92 -14.39
N HIS A 106 10.92 -9.79 -15.24
CA HIS A 106 10.54 -10.75 -16.29
C HIS A 106 10.76 -10.22 -17.71
N ALA A 107 11.34 -9.02 -17.87
CA ALA A 107 11.78 -8.46 -19.15
C ALA A 107 13.30 -8.68 -19.31
#